data_AF-A0A7G1NGC9-F1
#
_entry.id   AF-A0A7G1NGC9-F1
#
_cell.length_a   1.000
_cell.length_b   1.000
_cell.length_c   1.000
_cell.angle_alpha   90.00
_cell.angle_beta   90.00
_cell.angle_gamma   90.00
#
_symmetry.space_group_name_H-M   'P 1'
#
loop_
_entity.id
_entity.type
_entity.pdbx_description
1 polymer ?
#
loop_
_entity_poly.entity_id
_entity_poly.type
_entity_poly.pdbx_seq_one_letter_code
_entity_poly.pdbx_strand_id
1 'polypeptide(L)'
;MIYKIRTGMPWRDLPDRYGPWQTVYTRFRRYALSGVFTQALQQIQAQADAADDIDWLVQIDSTIVRAHQHAAATGRKGGCVGGTNRTIRPSADHAEV
;
A
#
# COMPACT_ATOMS: atom_id res chain seq x y z
N MET A 1 -13.53 -11.30 3.61
CA MET A 1 -12.49 -10.38 3.09
C MET A 1 -12.42 -9.05 3.84
N ILE A 2 -13.54 -8.52 4.34
CA ILE A 2 -13.58 -7.27 5.13
C ILE A 2 -12.55 -7.26 6.28
N TYR A 3 -12.35 -8.41 6.94
CA TYR A 3 -11.38 -8.55 8.03
C TYR A 3 -9.94 -8.14 7.62
N LYS A 4 -9.46 -8.54 6.43
CA LYS A 4 -8.13 -8.12 5.94
C LYS A 4 -8.06 -6.62 5.67
N ILE A 5 -9.11 -6.05 5.07
CA ILE A 5 -9.18 -4.63 4.71
C ILE A 5 -9.23 -3.77 5.98
N ARG A 6 -10.02 -4.19 6.97
CA ARG A 6 -10.19 -3.49 8.24
C ARG A 6 -8.95 -3.55 9.13
N THR A 7 -8.29 -4.71 9.19
CA THR A 7 -7.21 -4.94 10.15
C THR A 7 -5.82 -4.70 9.54
N GLY A 8 -5.67 -4.71 8.22
CA GLY A 8 -4.39 -4.50 7.55
C GLY A 8 -3.36 -5.63 7.73
N MET A 9 -3.60 -6.56 8.65
CA MET A 9 -2.70 -7.66 9.04
C MET A 9 -2.15 -8.46 7.85
N PRO A 10 -0.94 -9.02 7.93
CA PRO A 10 -0.41 -9.92 6.92
C PRO A 10 -1.38 -11.06 6.61
N TRP A 11 -1.43 -11.50 5.34
CA TRP A 11 -2.27 -12.63 4.94
C TRP A 11 -1.97 -13.92 5.71
N ARG A 12 -0.70 -14.10 6.10
CA ARG A 12 -0.23 -15.28 6.86
C ARG A 12 -0.78 -15.35 8.27
N ASP A 13 -1.22 -14.22 8.82
CA ASP A 13 -1.71 -14.12 10.20
C ASP A 13 -3.24 -14.25 10.27
N LEU A 14 -3.89 -14.58 9.14
CA LEU A 14 -5.34 -14.68 9.07
C LEU A 14 -5.84 -15.77 10.04
N PRO A 15 -6.85 -15.47 10.90
CA PRO A 15 -7.39 -16.43 11.84
C PRO A 15 -7.90 -17.70 11.15
N ASP A 16 -7.61 -18.85 11.74
CA ASP A 16 -7.91 -20.18 11.19
C ASP A 16 -9.39 -20.41 10.87
N ARG A 17 -10.30 -19.68 11.53
CA ARG A 17 -11.75 -19.69 11.23
C ARG A 17 -12.08 -19.35 9.77
N TYR A 18 -11.18 -18.69 9.05
CA TYR A 18 -11.35 -18.33 7.64
C TYR A 18 -10.76 -19.37 6.68
N GLY A 19 -10.14 -20.42 7.20
CA GLY A 19 -9.45 -21.44 6.43
C GLY A 19 -8.10 -20.96 5.85
N PRO A 20 -7.49 -21.76 4.96
CA PRO A 20 -6.16 -21.49 4.43
C PRO A 20 -6.06 -20.12 3.75
N TRP A 21 -5.09 -19.32 4.19
CA TRP A 21 -4.94 -17.94 3.73
C TRP A 21 -4.68 -17.84 2.22
N GLN A 22 -4.09 -18.86 1.58
CA GLN A 22 -3.86 -18.88 0.13
C GLN A 22 -5.17 -18.89 -0.66
N THR A 23 -6.16 -19.65 -0.19
CA THR A 23 -7.49 -19.74 -0.79
C THR A 23 -8.22 -18.41 -0.63
N VAL A 24 -8.14 -17.82 0.56
CA VAL A 24 -8.72 -16.51 0.85
C VAL A 24 -8.07 -15.43 -0.02
N TYR A 25 -6.73 -15.41 -0.11
CA TYR A 25 -6.00 -14.48 -0.95
C TYR A 25 -6.37 -14.64 -2.44
N THR A 26 -6.43 -15.87 -2.95
CA THR A 26 -6.79 -16.13 -4.35
C THR A 26 -8.18 -15.62 -4.68
N ARG A 27 -9.16 -15.88 -3.81
CA ARG A 27 -10.53 -15.39 -3.98
C ARG A 27 -10.60 -13.86 -3.87
N PHE A 28 -9.85 -13.27 -2.93
CA PHE A 28 -9.77 -11.82 -2.79
C PHE A 28 -9.21 -11.17 -4.06
N ARG A 29 -8.10 -11.70 -4.58
CA ARG A 29 -7.47 -11.21 -5.80
C ARG A 29 -8.40 -11.33 -7.00
N ARG A 30 -9.12 -12.45 -7.14
CA ARG A 30 -10.12 -12.61 -8.20
C ARG A 30 -11.20 -11.54 -8.14
N TYR A 31 -11.76 -11.27 -6.96
CA TYR A 31 -12.79 -10.24 -6.80
C TYR A 31 -12.27 -8.81 -7.02
N ALA A 32 -11.03 -8.55 -6.63
CA ALA A 32 -10.38 -7.27 -6.90
C ALA A 32 -10.21 -7.05 -8.42
N LEU A 33 -9.72 -8.06 -9.13
CA LEU A 33 -9.51 -7.99 -10.57
C LEU A 33 -10.83 -7.97 -11.36
N SER A 34 -11.86 -8.66 -10.88
CA SER A 34 -13.17 -8.69 -11.54
C SER A 34 -14.03 -7.47 -11.20
N GLY A 35 -13.53 -6.51 -10.41
CA GLY A 35 -14.28 -5.29 -10.05
C GLY A 35 -15.47 -5.52 -9.12
N VAL A 36 -15.60 -6.70 -8.51
CA VAL A 36 -16.75 -7.05 -7.64
C VAL A 36 -16.85 -6.09 -6.46
N PHE A 37 -15.71 -5.66 -5.91
CA PHE A 37 -15.71 -4.67 -4.82
C PHE A 37 -16.20 -3.31 -5.28
N THR A 38 -15.84 -2.88 -6.50
CA THR A 38 -16.32 -1.63 -7.08
C THR A 38 -17.82 -1.66 -7.30
N GLN A 39 -18.33 -2.76 -7.87
CA GLN A 39 -19.77 -2.93 -8.09
C GLN A 39 -20.55 -2.96 -6.77
N ALA A 40 -20.07 -3.69 -5.77
CA ALA A 40 -20.70 -3.73 -4.46
C ALA A 40 -20.72 -2.34 -3.79
N LEU A 41 -19.62 -1.59 -3.88
CA LEU A 41 -19.55 -0.23 -3.36
C LEU A 41 -20.56 0.69 -4.05
N GLN A 42 -20.61 0.65 -5.39
CA GLN A 42 -21.55 1.46 -6.17
C GLN A 42 -23.01 1.18 -5.81
N GLN A 43 -23.37 -0.10 -5.62
CA GLN A 43 -24.73 -0.47 -5.21
C GLN A 43 -25.07 0.06 -3.82
N ILE A 44 -24.15 -0.06 -2.86
CA ILE A 44 -24.35 0.45 -1.50
C ILE A 44 -24.45 1.98 -1.51
N GLN A 45 -23.60 2.66 -2.27
CA GLN A 45 -23.65 4.12 -2.42
C GLN A 45 -24.95 4.58 -3.06
N ALA A 46 -25.43 3.90 -4.11
CA ALA A 46 -26.72 4.23 -4.73
C ALA A 46 -27.90 4.05 -3.76
N GLN A 47 -27.85 3.03 -2.90
CA GLN A 47 -28.87 2.84 -1.86
C GLN A 47 -28.82 3.94 -0.79
N ALA A 48 -27.62 4.33 -0.36
CA ALA A 48 -27.44 5.38 0.64
C ALA A 48 -27.80 6.77 0.09
N ASP A 49 -27.46 7.05 -1.18
CA ASP A 49 -27.85 8.27 -1.88
C ASP A 49 -29.37 8.40 -2.00
N ALA A 50 -30.04 7.30 -2.36
CA ALA A 50 -31.51 7.26 -2.40
C ALA A 50 -32.17 7.42 -1.03
N ALA A 51 -31.45 7.13 0.06
CA ALA A 51 -31.89 7.31 1.43
C ALA A 51 -31.49 8.67 2.02
N ASP A 52 -30.78 9.53 1.27
CA ASP A 52 -30.19 10.79 1.74
C ASP A 52 -29.18 10.60 2.91
N ASP A 53 -28.58 9.40 3.01
CA ASP A 53 -27.64 9.02 4.07
C ASP A 53 -26.18 9.44 3.78
N ILE A 54 -25.88 9.90 2.55
CA ILE A 54 -24.54 10.31 2.14
C ILE A 54 -24.55 11.66 1.43
N ASP A 55 -23.62 12.54 1.83
CA ASP A 55 -23.25 13.73 1.08
C ASP A 55 -21.98 13.43 0.26
N TRP A 56 -21.99 13.79 -1.02
CA TRP A 56 -20.90 13.56 -1.96
C TRP A 56 -19.76 14.58 -1.80
N LEU A 57 -19.94 15.63 -1.00
CA LEU A 57 -18.92 16.62 -0.65
C LEU A 57 -17.92 16.07 0.39
N VAL A 58 -17.02 15.18 -0.07
CA VAL A 58 -15.92 14.64 0.75
C VAL A 58 -14.62 15.39 0.46
N GLN A 59 -14.05 16.06 1.46
CA GLN A 59 -12.68 16.59 1.42
C GLN A 59 -11.72 15.56 2.02
N ILE A 60 -10.69 15.15 1.27
CA ILE A 60 -9.66 14.21 1.73
C ILE A 60 -8.38 14.98 2.04
N ASP A 61 -8.06 15.16 3.33
CA ASP A 61 -6.78 15.70 3.76
C ASP A 61 -5.76 14.56 3.95
N SER A 62 -4.79 14.47 3.03
CA SER A 62 -3.66 13.53 3.18
C SER A 62 -2.40 14.29 3.57
N THR A 63 -1.79 13.93 4.71
CA THR A 63 -0.52 14.50 5.15
C THR A 63 0.60 13.47 5.00
N ILE A 64 1.63 13.80 4.21
CA ILE A 64 2.83 12.96 4.03
C ILE A 64 4.00 13.70 4.68
N VAL A 65 4.50 13.18 5.80
CA VAL A 65 5.74 13.66 6.43
C VAL A 65 6.90 12.81 5.93
N ARG A 66 7.85 13.41 5.21
CA ARG A 66 9.11 12.74 4.86
C ARG A 66 9.96 12.60 6.13
N ALA A 67 10.23 11.37 6.55
CA ALA A 67 11.21 11.11 7.60
C ALA A 67 12.63 11.34 7.05
N HIS A 68 13.44 12.11 7.76
CA HIS A 68 14.87 12.23 7.45
C HIS A 68 15.57 10.89 7.67
N GLN A 69 16.57 10.58 6.86
CA GLN A 69 17.38 9.35 6.91
C GLN A 69 18.00 9.03 8.29
N HIS A 70 18.12 10.03 9.16
CA HIS A 70 18.61 9.88 10.54
C HIS A 70 17.51 9.51 11.56
N ALA A 71 16.23 9.47 11.17
CA ALA A 71 15.12 9.02 12.02
C ALA A 71 15.07 7.48 12.15
N ALA A 72 15.76 6.75 11.28
CA ALA A 72 15.94 5.30 11.37
C ALA A 72 17.17 4.95 12.24
N ALA A 73 17.24 5.48 13.46
CA ALA A 73 18.26 5.10 14.43
C ALA A 73 17.65 4.22 15.53
N THR A 74 17.30 2.98 15.19
CA THR A 74 17.19 1.90 16.18
C THR A 74 18.38 0.98 15.97
N GLY A 75 19.30 1.01 16.93
CA GLY A 75 20.64 0.46 16.82
C GLY A 75 20.68 -1.05 16.56
N ARG A 76 21.48 -1.43 15.57
CA ARG A 76 22.21 -2.70 15.60
C ARG A 76 23.67 -2.37 15.88
N LYS A 77 24.11 -2.58 17.11
CA LYS A 77 25.53 -2.62 17.46
C LYS A 77 26.12 -3.89 16.82
N GLY A 78 27.13 -3.71 15.96
CA GLY A 78 27.97 -4.77 15.38
C GLY A 78 27.58 -5.12 13.93
N GLY A 79 28.43 -4.98 12.91
CA GLY A 79 29.86 -4.71 12.89
C GLY A 79 30.39 -4.42 11.47
N CYS A 80 31.63 -3.93 11.46
CA CYS A 80 32.65 -3.83 10.40
C CYS A 80 32.30 -3.27 9.00
N VAL A 81 32.73 -2.01 8.82
CA VAL A 81 33.45 -1.39 7.68
C VAL A 81 33.55 -2.18 6.36
N GLY A 82 33.05 -1.58 5.29
CA GLY A 82 33.40 -1.91 3.90
C GLY A 82 32.91 -0.82 2.96
N GLY A 83 33.75 0.19 2.71
CA GLY A 83 33.45 1.27 1.78
C GLY A 83 33.69 0.87 0.32
N THR A 84 32.80 1.30 -0.57
CA THR A 84 33.14 1.56 -1.98
C THR A 84 32.35 2.79 -2.43
N ASN A 85 33.03 3.93 -2.49
CA ASN A 85 32.53 5.16 -3.10
C ASN A 85 32.51 4.96 -4.63
N ARG A 86 31.33 4.92 -5.25
CA ARG A 86 31.22 4.95 -6.72
C ARG A 86 30.95 6.39 -7.15
N THR A 87 32.02 7.13 -7.41
CA THR A 87 31.98 8.43 -8.08
C THR A 87 31.44 8.23 -9.49
N ILE A 88 30.19 8.62 -9.75
CA ILE A 88 29.65 8.73 -11.11
C ILE A 88 30.22 10.01 -11.71
N ARG A 89 31.22 9.86 -12.59
CA ARG A 89 31.76 10.95 -13.40
C ARG A 89 30.80 11.16 -14.58
N PRO A 90 30.25 12.37 -14.82
CA PRO A 90 29.51 12.64 -16.04
C PRO A 90 30.47 12.56 -17.25
N SER A 91 29.99 11.94 -18.32
CA SER A 91 30.70 11.81 -19.60
C SER A 91 30.91 13.18 -20.22
N ALA A 92 32.12 13.48 -20.68
CA ALA A 92 32.39 14.66 -21.48
C ALA A 92 31.77 14.46 -22.87
N ASP A 93 30.91 15.38 -23.29
CA ASP A 93 30.53 15.52 -24.70
C ASP A 93 31.73 16.05 -25.48
N HIS A 94 32.05 15.38 -26.58
CA HIS A 94 33.08 15.79 -27.53
C HIS A 94 32.53 16.93 -28.40
N ALA A 95 33.39 17.93 -28.60
CA ALA A 95 33.21 19.08 -29.46
C ALA A 95 32.84 18.71 -30.91
N GLU A 96 31.93 19.47 -31.50
CA GLU A 96 31.90 19.68 -32.94
C GLU A 96 32.50 21.05 -33.29
N VAL A 97 33.24 21.04 -34.39
CA VAL A 97 33.99 22.11 -35.06
C VAL A 97 33.10 23.09 -35.80
#